data_AF-A0A382YYL8-F1
#
_entry.id   AF-A0A382YYL8-F1
#
_cell.length_a   1.000
_cell.length_b   1.000
_cell.length_c   1.000
_cell.angle_alpha   90.00
_cell.angle_beta   90.00
_cell.angle_gamma   90.00
#
_symmetry.space_group_name_H-M   'P 1'
#
loop_
_entity.id
_entity.type
_entity.pdbx_description
1 polymer ?
#
loop_
_entity_poly.entity_id
_entity_poly.type
_entity_poly.pdbx_seq_one_letter_code
_entity_poly.pdbx_strand_id
1 'polypeptide(L)'
;RVMELVQNTIKAGLALPRSYAIRILSTVRLAGSTTFGFVSGLNIRLSNPIRIDRNTEKGSWVMFAILFLFLVGIVWLLPSVTNLTKTLQVARIVTLVGIFGLACFSLNMHTGITGMTNFGVIFFVGIGAVIVGLLSAPVETNGYGWSPWMATIVAILIAAAVGWLLAYPTARLRMDYFAIVTISLGEMLRISLQAEPLLRAGTVTSAIGISQYSRPFENWWENGPSEIVGNLLGLHVPAPYVVLLAVMAVVSLIAIWFLL
;
A
#
# COMPACT_ATOMS: atom_id res chain seq x y z
N ARG A 1 30.95 -21.98 9.92
CA ARG A 1 30.73 -22.83 8.72
C ARG A 1 30.66 -22.05 7.39
N VAL A 2 29.61 -21.27 7.05
CA VAL A 2 29.58 -20.53 5.76
C VAL A 2 30.61 -19.38 5.72
N MET A 3 30.78 -18.67 6.84
CA MET A 3 31.75 -17.56 6.91
C MET A 3 33.22 -18.02 6.85
N GLU A 4 33.53 -19.23 7.32
CA GLU A 4 34.87 -19.84 7.21
C GLU A 4 35.17 -20.31 5.79
N LEU A 5 34.16 -20.81 5.07
CA LEU A 5 34.31 -21.20 3.66
C LEU A 5 34.65 -19.98 2.80
N VAL A 6 33.96 -18.85 3.01
CA VAL A 6 34.24 -17.60 2.28
C VAL A 6 35.63 -17.06 2.59
N GLN A 7 36.06 -17.07 3.86
CA GLN A 7 37.40 -16.62 4.22
C GLN A 7 38.52 -17.53 3.66
N ASN A 8 38.29 -18.84 3.58
CA ASN A 8 39.25 -19.78 3.01
C ASN A 8 39.33 -19.67 1.47
N THR A 9 38.22 -19.41 0.78
CA THR A 9 38.22 -19.17 -0.67
C THR A 9 38.95 -17.87 -1.02
N ILE A 10 38.80 -16.81 -0.22
CA ILE A 10 39.50 -15.54 -0.44
C ILE A 10 41.00 -15.68 -0.19
N LYS A 11 41.42 -16.42 0.86
CA LYS A 11 42.84 -16.69 1.12
C LYS A 11 43.48 -17.59 0.05
N ALA A 12 42.73 -18.55 -0.49
CA ALA A 12 43.20 -19.41 -1.59
C ALA A 12 43.34 -18.64 -2.92
N GLY A 13 42.44 -17.69 -3.20
CA GLY A 13 42.54 -16.81 -4.37
C GLY A 13 43.71 -15.83 -4.30
N LEU A 14 44.08 -15.37 -3.09
CA LEU A 14 45.19 -14.44 -2.89
C LEU A 14 46.58 -15.10 -2.90
N ALA A 15 46.65 -16.43 -2.80
CA ALA A 15 47.90 -17.20 -2.70
C ALA A 15 48.45 -17.69 -4.06
N LEU A 16 47.83 -17.31 -5.18
CA LEU A 16 48.27 -17.77 -6.50
C LEU A 16 49.56 -17.06 -6.94
N PRO A 17 50.63 -17.80 -7.33
CA PRO A 17 51.91 -17.21 -7.70
C PRO A 17 51.82 -16.38 -8.99
N ARG A 18 52.47 -15.20 -8.99
CA ARG A 18 52.41 -14.16 -10.04
C ARG A 18 52.72 -14.65 -11.47
N SER A 19 53.36 -15.80 -11.63
CA SER A 19 53.65 -16.42 -12.92
C SER A 19 52.40 -16.94 -13.66
N TYR A 20 51.33 -17.32 -12.94
CA TYR A 20 50.08 -17.79 -13.56
C TYR A 20 49.20 -16.65 -14.08
N ALA A 21 49.18 -15.50 -13.41
CA ALA A 21 48.42 -14.33 -13.84
C ALA A 21 48.91 -13.77 -15.20
N ILE A 22 50.22 -13.84 -15.45
CA ILE A 22 50.83 -13.37 -16.70
C ILE A 22 50.47 -14.28 -17.88
N ARG A 23 50.34 -15.60 -17.66
CA ARG A 23 49.90 -16.55 -18.70
C ARG A 23 48.44 -16.35 -19.10
N ILE A 24 47.56 -16.05 -18.14
CA ILE A 24 46.15 -15.77 -18.43
C ILE A 24 46.02 -14.46 -19.24
N LEU A 25 46.79 -13.44 -18.87
CA LEU A 25 46.78 -12.14 -19.55
C LEU A 25 47.30 -12.23 -21.00
N SER A 26 48.28 -13.09 -21.29
CA SER A 26 48.78 -13.28 -22.66
C SER A 26 47.81 -14.10 -23.53
N THR A 27 47.08 -15.07 -22.98
CA THR A 27 46.01 -15.78 -23.71
C THR A 27 44.80 -14.89 -24.02
N VAL A 28 44.45 -13.95 -23.14
CA VAL A 28 43.37 -12.98 -23.40
C VAL A 28 43.76 -12.00 -24.51
N ARG A 29 45.03 -11.59 -24.59
CA ARG A 29 45.52 -10.69 -25.65
C ARG A 29 45.56 -11.34 -27.04
N LEU A 30 45.78 -12.66 -27.12
CA LEU A 30 45.76 -13.42 -28.36
C LEU A 30 44.34 -13.79 -28.82
N ALA A 31 43.39 -13.91 -27.90
CA ALA A 31 41.96 -14.10 -28.24
C ALA A 31 41.27 -12.79 -28.70
N GLY A 32 41.87 -11.63 -28.42
CA GLY A 32 41.32 -10.31 -28.80
C GLY A 32 41.52 -9.90 -30.26
N SER A 33 42.36 -10.61 -31.04
CA SER A 33 42.63 -10.25 -32.45
C SER A 33 41.82 -11.05 -33.48
N THR A 34 41.12 -12.11 -33.07
CA THR A 34 40.32 -12.95 -33.99
C THR A 34 38.83 -12.64 -34.00
N THR A 35 38.32 -11.81 -33.08
CA THR A 35 36.91 -11.41 -33.00
C THR A 35 36.52 -10.20 -33.85
N PHE A 36 37.48 -9.53 -34.49
CA PHE A 36 37.21 -8.36 -35.35
C PHE A 36 36.71 -8.69 -36.77
N GLY A 37 36.72 -9.97 -37.19
CA GLY A 37 36.24 -10.38 -38.52
C GLY A 37 34.77 -10.80 -38.59
N PHE A 38 34.12 -11.11 -37.45
CA PHE A 38 32.82 -11.79 -37.44
C PHE A 38 31.63 -10.88 -37.07
N VAL A 39 31.87 -9.60 -36.76
CA VAL A 39 30.82 -8.67 -36.30
C VAL A 39 30.33 -7.72 -37.40
N SER A 40 30.92 -7.72 -38.60
CA SER A 40 30.50 -6.79 -39.68
C SER A 40 29.21 -7.18 -40.42
N GLY A 41 28.57 -8.31 -40.07
CA GLY A 41 27.36 -8.81 -40.73
C GLY A 41 26.05 -8.68 -39.95
N LEU A 42 26.08 -8.34 -38.66
CA LEU A 42 24.86 -8.23 -37.83
C LEU A 42 24.37 -6.79 -37.80
N ASN A 43 23.82 -6.35 -38.94
CA ASN A 43 22.98 -5.16 -39.01
C ASN A 43 21.62 -5.49 -38.34
N ILE A 44 21.62 -5.65 -37.02
CA ILE A 44 20.41 -5.69 -36.22
C ILE A 44 19.83 -4.28 -36.28
N ARG A 45 18.94 -4.05 -37.23
CA ARG A 45 17.97 -2.97 -37.13
C ARG A 45 17.18 -3.23 -35.84
N LEU A 46 17.56 -2.53 -34.77
CA LEU A 46 16.72 -2.29 -33.60
C LEU A 46 15.45 -1.61 -34.13
N SER A 47 14.47 -2.43 -34.49
CA SER A 47 13.14 -2.00 -34.87
C SER A 47 12.54 -1.28 -33.66
N ASN A 48 12.47 0.04 -33.78
CA ASN A 48 11.82 1.01 -32.91
C ASN A 48 12.04 0.83 -31.39
N PRO A 49 12.82 1.70 -30.72
CA PRO A 49 12.59 1.88 -29.29
C PRO A 49 11.13 2.27 -29.14
N ILE A 50 10.38 1.52 -28.33
CA ILE A 50 8.99 1.82 -27.97
C ILE A 50 8.98 3.31 -27.62
N ARG A 51 8.42 4.16 -28.50
CA ARG A 51 8.22 5.58 -28.21
C ARG A 51 7.13 5.63 -27.16
N ILE A 52 7.53 5.52 -25.90
CA ILE A 52 6.68 5.74 -24.75
C ILE A 52 6.42 7.25 -24.72
N ASP A 53 5.43 7.68 -25.50
CA ASP A 53 4.90 9.03 -25.37
C ASP A 53 4.10 9.08 -24.06
N ARG A 54 4.35 10.10 -23.22
CA ARG A 54 3.65 10.29 -21.94
C ARG A 54 2.14 10.44 -22.12
N ASN A 55 1.68 10.81 -23.32
CA ASN A 55 0.28 11.06 -23.62
C ASN A 55 -0.47 9.82 -24.14
N THR A 56 0.21 8.68 -24.32
CA THR A 56 -0.44 7.44 -24.78
C THR A 56 -0.90 6.61 -23.59
N GLU A 57 -2.11 6.04 -23.64
CA GLU A 57 -2.66 5.14 -22.61
C GLU A 57 -1.67 4.04 -22.20
N LYS A 58 -1.02 3.43 -23.21
CA LYS A 58 0.01 2.40 -23.01
C LYS A 58 1.23 2.92 -22.25
N GLY A 59 1.60 4.19 -22.42
CA GLY A 59 2.70 4.80 -21.68
C GLY A 59 2.37 5.04 -20.21
N SER A 60 1.14 5.44 -19.91
CA SER A 60 0.64 5.57 -18.53
C SER A 60 0.63 4.21 -17.81
N TRP A 61 0.12 3.16 -18.46
CA TRP A 61 0.14 1.80 -17.91
C TRP A 61 1.56 1.28 -17.64
N VAL A 62 2.51 1.55 -18.53
CA VAL A 62 3.93 1.19 -18.32
C VAL A 62 4.53 1.95 -17.13
N MET A 63 4.29 3.26 -17.03
CA MET A 63 4.77 4.05 -15.90
C MET A 63 4.17 3.56 -14.57
N PHE A 64 2.87 3.25 -14.56
CA PHE A 64 2.20 2.65 -13.41
C PHE A 64 2.84 1.31 -13.02
N ALA A 65 3.09 0.42 -13.97
CA ALA A 65 3.73 -0.87 -13.72
C ALA A 65 5.15 -0.72 -13.15
N ILE A 66 5.93 0.24 -13.67
CA ILE A 66 7.28 0.54 -13.16
C ILE A 66 7.20 1.07 -11.72
N LEU A 67 6.34 2.03 -11.44
CA LEU A 67 6.16 2.58 -10.09
C LEU A 67 5.64 1.54 -9.10
N PHE A 68 4.73 0.67 -9.55
CA PHE A 68 4.20 -0.42 -8.75
C PHE A 68 5.28 -1.46 -8.42
N LEU A 69 6.09 -1.87 -9.41
CA LEU A 69 7.24 -2.76 -9.19
C LEU A 69 8.28 -2.14 -8.26
N PHE A 70 8.53 -0.84 -8.39
CA PHE A 70 9.41 -0.11 -7.48
C PHE A 70 8.87 -0.13 -6.05
N LEU A 71 7.58 0.09 -5.85
CA LEU A 71 6.92 0.01 -4.54
C LEU A 71 6.99 -1.41 -3.96
N VAL A 72 6.72 -2.44 -4.76
CA VAL A 72 6.87 -3.84 -4.35
C VAL A 72 8.32 -4.16 -3.96
N GLY A 73 9.29 -3.62 -4.72
CA GLY A 73 10.72 -3.74 -4.42
C GLY A 73 11.07 -3.10 -3.07
N ILE A 74 10.57 -1.89 -2.79
CA ILE A 74 10.72 -1.24 -1.48
C ILE A 74 10.16 -2.12 -0.38
N VAL A 75 8.90 -2.57 -0.54
CA VAL A 75 8.21 -3.43 0.45
C VAL A 75 8.98 -4.72 0.72
N TRP A 76 9.59 -5.31 -0.31
CA TRP A 76 10.39 -6.53 -0.16
C TRP A 76 11.72 -6.30 0.56
N LEU A 77 12.34 -5.14 0.33
CA LEU A 77 13.63 -4.72 0.89
C LEU A 77 13.55 -4.29 2.37
N LEU A 78 12.34 -4.06 2.90
CA LEU A 78 12.18 -3.68 4.30
C LEU A 78 12.81 -4.72 5.24
N PRO A 79 13.67 -4.28 6.19
CA PRO A 79 14.38 -5.17 7.09
C PRO A 79 13.36 -5.87 8.01
N SER A 80 13.43 -7.19 8.05
CA SER A 80 12.57 -8.02 8.89
C SER A 80 13.39 -9.15 9.52
N VAL A 81 13.10 -9.43 10.78
CA VAL A 81 13.82 -10.42 11.60
C VAL A 81 13.25 -11.82 11.39
N THR A 82 11.95 -11.93 11.11
CA THR A 82 11.23 -13.21 10.95
C THR A 82 10.17 -13.12 9.85
N ASN A 83 9.86 -14.24 9.19
CA ASN A 83 8.80 -14.29 8.17
C ASN A 83 7.45 -13.78 8.71
N LEU A 84 7.14 -14.03 9.99
CA LEU A 84 5.92 -13.53 10.63
C LEU A 84 5.88 -12.00 10.69
N THR A 85 6.97 -11.36 11.15
CA THR A 85 7.04 -9.89 11.20
C THR A 85 6.98 -9.27 9.81
N LYS A 86 7.58 -9.92 8.80
CA LYS A 86 7.47 -9.50 7.40
C LYS A 86 6.01 -9.55 6.93
N THR A 87 5.31 -10.67 7.14
CA THR A 87 3.91 -10.81 6.74
C THR A 87 3.01 -9.78 7.42
N LEU A 88 3.16 -9.56 8.73
CA LEU A 88 2.39 -8.56 9.47
C LEU A 88 2.60 -7.14 8.92
N GLN A 89 3.85 -6.79 8.61
CA GLN A 89 4.20 -5.49 8.08
C GLN A 89 3.63 -5.28 6.67
N VAL A 90 3.81 -6.26 5.78
CA VAL A 90 3.27 -6.23 4.42
C VAL A 90 1.75 -6.13 4.45
N ALA A 91 1.07 -6.96 5.26
CA ALA A 91 -0.38 -6.93 5.38
C ALA A 91 -0.90 -5.56 5.85
N ARG A 92 -0.22 -4.94 6.83
CA ARG A 92 -0.57 -3.58 7.29
C ARG A 92 -0.40 -2.54 6.19
N ILE A 93 0.71 -2.59 5.43
CA ILE A 93 0.96 -1.67 4.32
C ILE A 93 -0.12 -1.85 3.25
N VAL A 94 -0.41 -3.08 2.84
CA VAL A 94 -1.45 -3.39 1.84
C VAL A 94 -2.82 -2.89 2.28
N THR A 95 -3.18 -3.08 3.55
CA THR A 95 -4.44 -2.57 4.11
C THR A 95 -4.50 -1.04 4.05
N LEU A 96 -3.41 -0.36 4.42
CA LEU A 96 -3.33 1.09 4.41
C LEU A 96 -3.39 1.66 2.99
N VAL A 97 -2.67 1.05 2.04
CA VAL A 97 -2.75 1.37 0.61
C VAL A 97 -4.15 1.12 0.08
N GLY A 98 -4.82 0.07 0.54
CA GLY A 98 -6.23 -0.20 0.28
C GLY A 98 -7.14 0.95 0.69
N ILE A 99 -7.09 1.32 1.97
CA ILE A 99 -7.91 2.40 2.53
C ILE A 99 -7.67 3.73 1.80
N PHE A 100 -6.41 4.13 1.62
CA PHE A 100 -6.10 5.37 0.90
C PHE A 100 -6.41 5.29 -0.59
N GLY A 101 -6.25 4.11 -1.21
CA GLY A 101 -6.63 3.89 -2.61
C GLY A 101 -8.12 4.07 -2.83
N LEU A 102 -8.95 3.58 -1.92
CA LEU A 102 -10.40 3.82 -1.93
C LEU A 102 -10.74 5.30 -1.76
N ALA A 103 -10.05 6.01 -0.87
CA ALA A 103 -10.20 7.45 -0.72
C ALA A 103 -9.78 8.22 -1.99
N CYS A 104 -8.70 7.78 -2.67
CA CYS A 104 -8.28 8.33 -3.95
C CYS A 104 -9.29 8.07 -5.07
N PHE A 105 -9.91 6.88 -5.13
CA PHE A 105 -10.98 6.60 -6.10
C PHE A 105 -12.20 7.48 -5.87
N SER A 106 -12.61 7.68 -4.61
CA SER A 106 -13.69 8.61 -4.26
C SER A 106 -13.36 10.03 -4.73
N LEU A 107 -12.13 10.49 -4.53
CA LEU A 107 -11.67 11.79 -5.00
C LEU A 107 -11.68 11.90 -6.53
N ASN A 108 -11.13 10.91 -7.24
CA ASN A 108 -11.08 10.89 -8.71
C ASN A 108 -12.48 10.87 -9.33
N MET A 109 -13.41 10.13 -8.74
CA MET A 109 -14.79 10.11 -9.20
C MET A 109 -15.46 11.49 -8.99
N HIS A 110 -15.21 12.11 -7.83
CA HIS A 110 -15.75 13.44 -7.55
C HIS A 110 -15.21 14.49 -8.51
N THR A 111 -13.88 14.59 -8.67
CA THR A 111 -13.25 15.57 -9.57
C THR A 111 -13.58 15.30 -11.03
N GLY A 112 -13.73 14.02 -11.43
CA GLY A 112 -14.12 13.63 -12.79
C GLY A 112 -15.55 14.06 -13.16
N ILE A 113 -16.49 13.98 -12.22
CA ILE A 113 -17.89 14.34 -12.47
C ILE A 113 -18.13 15.86 -12.32
N THR A 114 -17.57 16.49 -11.28
CA THR A 114 -17.88 17.91 -10.98
C THR A 114 -16.90 18.89 -11.61
N GLY A 115 -15.72 18.44 -12.05
CA GLY A 115 -14.65 19.31 -12.54
C GLY A 115 -13.98 20.16 -11.45
N MET A 116 -14.38 20.01 -10.18
CA MET A 116 -13.87 20.77 -9.04
C MET A 116 -12.99 19.90 -8.15
N THR A 117 -11.81 20.39 -7.76
CA THR A 117 -10.93 19.67 -6.84
C THR A 117 -11.39 19.80 -5.39
N ASN A 118 -11.73 18.68 -4.77
CA ASN A 118 -12.09 18.60 -3.34
C ASN A 118 -10.93 18.05 -2.51
N PHE A 119 -10.34 18.84 -1.63
CA PHE A 119 -9.23 18.37 -0.78
C PHE A 119 -9.68 17.84 0.59
N GLY A 120 -10.97 17.95 0.91
CA GLY A 120 -11.57 17.59 2.18
C GLY A 120 -12.21 16.21 2.21
N VAL A 121 -11.93 15.34 1.23
CA VAL A 121 -12.48 13.95 1.22
C VAL A 121 -12.17 13.22 2.53
N ILE A 122 -11.00 13.50 3.13
CA ILE A 122 -10.58 12.93 4.42
C ILE A 122 -11.53 13.28 5.57
N PHE A 123 -12.25 14.40 5.51
CA PHE A 123 -13.25 14.78 6.50
C PHE A 123 -14.39 13.75 6.55
N PHE A 124 -14.94 13.39 5.38
CA PHE A 124 -16.02 12.40 5.29
C PHE A 124 -15.55 11.00 5.65
N VAL A 125 -14.35 10.61 5.21
CA VAL A 125 -13.72 9.34 5.59
C VAL A 125 -13.53 9.26 7.11
N GLY A 126 -13.06 10.35 7.72
CA GLY A 126 -12.84 10.43 9.17
C GLY A 126 -14.13 10.34 9.97
N ILE A 127 -15.18 11.09 9.58
CA ILE A 127 -16.50 11.01 10.24
C ILE A 127 -17.04 9.58 10.18
N GLY A 128 -16.98 8.94 9.01
CA GLY A 128 -17.43 7.56 8.85
C GLY A 128 -16.66 6.59 9.75
N ALA A 129 -15.33 6.69 9.75
CA ALA A 129 -14.47 5.84 10.58
C ALA A 129 -14.73 6.02 12.08
N VAL A 130 -14.94 7.26 12.54
CA VAL A 130 -15.26 7.56 13.94
C VAL A 130 -16.60 6.97 14.35
N ILE A 131 -17.64 7.16 13.54
CA ILE A 131 -18.99 6.65 13.84
C ILE A 131 -18.97 5.12 13.91
N VAL A 132 -18.35 4.45 12.93
CA VAL A 132 -18.23 2.98 12.95
C VAL A 132 -17.44 2.52 14.17
N GLY A 133 -16.32 3.17 14.48
CA GLY A 133 -15.50 2.85 15.64
C GLY A 133 -16.25 3.00 16.97
N LEU A 134 -17.01 4.09 17.13
CA LEU A 134 -17.76 4.37 18.35
C LEU A 134 -18.96 3.43 18.54
N LEU A 135 -19.72 3.16 17.47
CA LEU A 135 -20.90 2.29 17.55
C LEU A 135 -20.51 0.81 17.73
N SER A 136 -19.41 0.38 17.12
CA SER A 136 -18.94 -1.02 17.17
C SER A 136 -18.06 -1.32 18.40
N ALA A 137 -17.65 -0.29 19.15
CA ALA A 137 -16.86 -0.47 20.36
C ALA A 137 -17.66 -1.23 21.44
N PRO A 138 -17.03 -2.12 22.23
CA PRO A 138 -17.68 -2.82 23.32
C PRO A 138 -18.18 -1.88 24.40
N VAL A 139 -19.29 -2.27 25.05
CA VAL A 139 -19.90 -1.53 26.15
C VAL A 139 -18.92 -1.29 27.30
N GLU A 140 -17.99 -2.23 27.53
CA GLU A 140 -16.91 -2.12 28.52
C GLU A 140 -15.95 -0.94 28.28
N THR A 141 -15.90 -0.42 27.04
CA THR A 141 -15.09 0.73 26.65
C THR A 141 -15.94 1.96 26.32
N ASN A 142 -17.16 2.06 26.88
CA ASN A 142 -18.16 3.09 26.61
C ASN A 142 -18.70 3.12 25.16
N GLY A 143 -18.62 1.99 24.45
CA GLY A 143 -19.24 1.83 23.13
C GLY A 143 -20.66 1.27 23.16
N TYR A 144 -21.32 1.21 22.01
CA TYR A 144 -22.70 0.69 21.91
C TYR A 144 -22.78 -0.80 21.58
N GLY A 145 -21.67 -1.45 21.24
CA GLY A 145 -21.59 -2.89 20.96
C GLY A 145 -22.37 -3.33 19.73
N TRP A 146 -22.65 -2.42 18.78
CA TRP A 146 -23.42 -2.75 17.58
C TRP A 146 -22.61 -3.61 16.61
N SER A 147 -23.32 -4.36 15.77
CA SER A 147 -22.68 -5.06 14.65
C SER A 147 -21.97 -4.05 13.74
N PRO A 148 -20.71 -4.32 13.30
CA PRO A 148 -19.97 -3.42 12.41
C PRO A 148 -20.72 -3.07 11.12
N TRP A 149 -21.53 -3.99 10.61
CA TRP A 149 -22.36 -3.76 9.43
C TRP A 149 -23.47 -2.75 9.68
N MET A 150 -24.18 -2.85 10.80
CA MET A 150 -25.22 -1.89 11.18
C MET A 150 -24.60 -0.50 11.45
N ALA A 151 -23.45 -0.47 12.13
CA ALA A 151 -22.71 0.76 12.37
C ALA A 151 -22.26 1.43 11.06
N THR A 152 -21.86 0.64 10.04
CA THR A 152 -21.45 1.15 8.73
C THR A 152 -22.62 1.81 7.99
N ILE A 153 -23.81 1.21 7.99
CA ILE A 153 -25.01 1.80 7.37
C ILE A 153 -25.33 3.15 8.02
N VAL A 154 -25.30 3.22 9.34
CA VAL A 154 -25.55 4.47 10.07
C VAL A 154 -24.47 5.52 9.78
N ALA A 155 -23.20 5.10 9.72
CA ALA A 155 -22.11 5.99 9.34
C ALA A 155 -22.27 6.56 7.93
N ILE A 156 -22.73 5.76 6.97
CA ILE A 156 -23.04 6.22 5.60
C ILE A 156 -24.16 7.26 5.62
N LEU A 157 -25.25 7.01 6.35
CA LEU A 157 -26.38 7.95 6.44
C LEU A 157 -25.98 9.28 7.07
N ILE A 158 -25.21 9.23 8.15
CA ILE A 158 -24.74 10.44 8.84
C ILE A 158 -23.73 11.18 7.95
N ALA A 159 -22.78 10.49 7.32
CA ALA A 159 -21.84 11.12 6.39
C ALA A 159 -22.55 11.77 5.20
N ALA A 160 -23.60 11.13 4.66
CA ALA A 160 -24.44 11.69 3.61
C ALA A 160 -25.20 12.94 4.09
N ALA A 161 -25.78 12.91 5.29
CA ALA A 161 -26.47 14.06 5.88
C ALA A 161 -25.52 15.25 6.11
N VAL A 162 -24.32 14.99 6.63
CA VAL A 162 -23.27 16.01 6.82
C VAL A 162 -22.81 16.54 5.47
N GLY A 163 -22.61 15.67 4.47
CA GLY A 163 -22.26 16.07 3.11
C GLY A 163 -23.32 16.96 2.47
N TRP A 164 -24.60 16.62 2.62
CA TRP A 164 -25.71 17.43 2.13
C TRP A 164 -25.78 18.80 2.82
N LEU A 165 -25.62 18.82 4.15
CA LEU A 165 -25.59 20.07 4.93
C LEU A 165 -24.44 20.99 4.50
N LEU A 166 -23.26 20.41 4.21
CA LEU A 166 -22.09 21.15 3.74
C LEU A 166 -22.20 21.56 2.27
N ALA A 167 -22.91 20.80 1.44
CA ALA A 167 -23.14 21.15 0.05
C ALA A 167 -23.97 22.44 -0.08
N TYR A 168 -24.91 22.69 0.83
CA TYR A 168 -25.76 23.88 0.77
C TYR A 168 -24.99 25.23 0.77
N PRO A 169 -24.10 25.53 1.75
CA PRO A 169 -23.31 26.75 1.73
C PRO A 169 -22.22 26.75 0.65
N THR A 170 -21.74 25.57 0.24
CA THR A 170 -20.60 25.48 -0.69
C THR A 170 -20.97 25.49 -2.17
N ALA A 171 -22.21 25.18 -2.53
CA ALA A 171 -22.68 25.11 -3.92
C ALA A 171 -22.59 26.44 -4.69
N ARG A 172 -22.47 27.58 -3.99
CA ARG A 172 -22.36 28.91 -4.61
C ARG A 172 -20.93 29.46 -4.65
N LEU A 173 -19.93 28.69 -4.20
CA LEU A 173 -18.54 29.13 -4.16
C LEU A 173 -17.85 28.90 -5.51
N ARG A 174 -16.89 29.78 -5.83
CA ARG A 174 -15.92 29.54 -6.92
C ARG A 174 -15.04 28.34 -6.56
N MET A 175 -14.55 27.60 -7.57
CA MET A 175 -13.74 26.39 -7.37
C MET A 175 -12.58 26.58 -6.37
N ASP A 176 -11.89 27.73 -6.45
CA ASP A 176 -10.78 28.04 -5.55
C ASP A 176 -11.21 28.18 -4.08
N TYR A 177 -12.37 28.80 -3.85
CA TYR A 177 -12.92 28.94 -2.50
C TYR A 177 -13.48 27.61 -1.97
N PHE A 178 -14.07 26.78 -2.83
CA PHE A 178 -14.49 25.43 -2.47
C PHE A 178 -13.31 24.59 -1.98
N ALA A 179 -12.19 24.62 -2.70
CA ALA A 179 -10.97 23.94 -2.30
C ALA A 179 -10.50 24.36 -0.90
N ILE A 180 -10.42 25.67 -0.62
CA ILE A 180 -9.99 26.19 0.70
C ILE A 180 -10.91 25.72 1.82
N VAL A 181 -12.23 25.77 1.61
CA VAL A 181 -13.20 25.30 2.61
C VAL A 181 -13.01 23.81 2.90
N THR A 182 -12.79 22.99 1.88
CA THR A 182 -12.61 21.55 2.06
C THR A 182 -11.31 21.20 2.80
N ILE A 183 -10.22 21.94 2.57
CA ILE A 183 -8.98 21.82 3.36
C ILE A 183 -9.26 22.15 4.82
N SER A 184 -10.01 23.23 5.05
CA SER A 184 -10.34 23.71 6.40
C SER A 184 -11.17 22.67 7.17
N LEU A 185 -12.10 22.00 6.50
CA LEU A 185 -12.85 20.87 7.08
C LEU A 185 -11.94 19.71 7.49
N GLY A 186 -10.98 19.33 6.63
CA GLY A 186 -9.98 18.30 6.97
C GLY A 186 -9.17 18.66 8.21
N GLU A 187 -8.76 19.92 8.34
CA GLU A 187 -8.03 20.41 9.50
C GLU A 187 -8.89 20.47 10.76
N MET A 188 -10.16 20.90 10.64
CA MET A 188 -11.12 20.86 11.75
C MET A 188 -11.29 19.45 12.30
N LEU A 189 -11.39 18.44 11.42
CA LEU A 189 -11.45 17.04 11.85
C LEU A 189 -10.15 16.62 12.55
N ARG A 190 -8.98 16.97 11.99
CA ARG A 190 -7.68 16.63 12.62
C ARG A 190 -7.58 17.20 14.05
N ILE A 191 -7.96 18.46 14.23
CA ILE A 191 -7.93 19.13 15.55
C ILE A 191 -8.97 18.50 16.49
N SER A 192 -10.19 18.25 16.01
CA SER A 192 -11.25 17.63 16.81
C SER A 192 -10.85 16.23 17.32
N LEU A 193 -10.23 15.41 16.46
CA LEU A 193 -9.70 14.10 16.84
C LEU A 193 -8.55 14.19 17.87
N GLN A 194 -7.79 15.29 17.90
CA GLN A 194 -6.72 15.47 18.89
C GLN A 194 -7.26 16.00 20.22
N ALA A 195 -8.31 16.83 20.19
CA ALA A 195 -8.88 17.47 21.36
C ALA A 195 -9.64 16.48 22.25
N GLU A 196 -10.52 15.66 21.67
CA GLU A 196 -11.44 14.82 22.44
C GLU A 196 -10.82 13.48 22.89
N PRO A 197 -10.76 13.18 24.20
CA PRO A 197 -10.17 11.93 24.69
C PRO A 197 -10.84 10.65 24.18
N LEU A 198 -12.16 10.70 23.94
CA LEU A 198 -12.94 9.57 23.39
C LEU A 198 -12.66 9.34 21.89
N LEU A 199 -12.22 10.39 21.19
CA LEU A 199 -11.95 10.37 19.74
C LEU A 199 -10.45 10.36 19.42
N ARG A 200 -9.60 10.33 20.45
CA ARG A 200 -8.14 10.46 20.33
C ARG A 200 -7.50 9.28 19.61
N ALA A 201 -7.38 9.39 18.29
CA ALA A 201 -6.64 8.43 17.47
C ALA A 201 -5.18 8.92 17.28
N GLY A 202 -4.20 8.17 17.78
CA GLY A 202 -2.77 8.50 17.68
C GLY A 202 -1.85 7.39 18.16
N THR A 203 -0.52 7.58 18.02
CA THR A 203 0.50 6.56 18.31
C THR A 203 0.75 6.32 19.81
N VAL A 204 0.33 7.23 20.70
CA VAL A 204 0.73 7.21 22.13
C VAL A 204 -0.44 6.92 23.09
N THR A 205 -1.69 7.10 22.64
CA THR A 205 -2.89 6.67 23.37
C THR A 205 -3.90 6.23 22.33
N SER A 206 -4.27 4.95 22.34
CA SER A 206 -5.35 4.47 21.48
C SER A 206 -6.67 5.03 22.00
N ALA A 207 -7.51 5.58 21.12
CA ALA A 207 -8.85 6.02 21.48
C ALA A 207 -9.57 4.89 22.23
N ILE A 208 -10.18 5.24 23.36
CA ILE A 208 -11.02 4.34 24.15
C ILE A 208 -12.24 4.03 23.26
N GLY A 209 -12.19 2.91 22.52
CA GLY A 209 -13.22 2.48 21.57
C GLY A 209 -12.68 2.00 20.21
N ILE A 210 -11.70 2.69 19.61
CA ILE A 210 -11.14 2.30 18.28
C ILE A 210 -10.18 1.10 18.38
N SER A 211 -9.54 0.88 19.53
CA SER A 211 -8.59 -0.22 19.72
C SER A 211 -9.23 -1.57 20.09
N GLN A 212 -10.52 -1.59 20.45
CA GLN A 212 -11.17 -2.75 21.06
C GLN A 212 -12.48 -3.16 20.38
N TYR A 213 -12.73 -2.75 19.13
CA TYR A 213 -13.94 -3.21 18.42
C TYR A 213 -13.89 -4.71 18.10
N SER A 214 -15.07 -5.35 18.10
CA SER A 214 -15.19 -6.76 17.72
C SER A 214 -14.77 -6.95 16.26
N ARG A 215 -13.81 -7.84 16.01
CA ARG A 215 -13.27 -8.09 14.68
C ARG A 215 -14.28 -8.91 13.86
N PRO A 216 -14.84 -8.34 12.78
CA PRO A 216 -15.81 -9.07 11.96
C PRO A 216 -15.12 -10.29 11.32
N PHE A 217 -15.81 -11.43 11.27
CA PHE A 217 -15.30 -12.68 10.67
C PHE A 217 -14.05 -13.30 11.31
N GLU A 218 -13.62 -12.86 12.49
CA GLU A 218 -12.45 -13.45 13.17
C GLU A 218 -12.63 -14.95 13.42
N ASN A 219 -13.77 -15.35 13.97
CA ASN A 219 -14.08 -16.77 14.22
C ASN A 219 -14.07 -17.62 12.94
N TRP A 220 -14.49 -17.08 11.79
CA TRP A 220 -14.47 -17.81 10.52
C TRP A 220 -13.04 -17.95 9.98
N TRP A 221 -12.22 -16.91 10.15
CA TRP A 221 -10.81 -16.91 9.74
C TRP A 221 -9.98 -17.88 10.56
N GLU A 222 -10.09 -17.80 11.89
CA GLU A 222 -9.31 -18.60 12.83
C GLU A 222 -9.64 -20.09 12.69
N ASN A 223 -10.91 -20.46 12.54
CA ASN A 223 -11.33 -21.86 12.48
C ASN A 223 -11.21 -22.52 11.08
N GLY A 224 -10.67 -21.83 10.07
CA GLY A 224 -10.57 -22.42 8.73
C GLY A 224 -9.38 -21.93 7.91
N PRO A 225 -9.50 -20.81 7.16
CA PRO A 225 -8.50 -20.43 6.16
C PRO A 225 -7.14 -20.02 6.73
N SER A 226 -7.07 -19.64 8.01
CA SER A 226 -5.85 -19.10 8.61
C SER A 226 -4.66 -20.07 8.55
N GLU A 227 -4.88 -21.37 8.74
CA GLU A 227 -3.82 -22.39 8.66
C GLU A 227 -3.31 -22.59 7.23
N ILE A 228 -4.22 -22.65 6.25
CA ILE A 228 -3.88 -22.82 4.84
C ILE A 228 -3.05 -21.63 4.35
N VAL A 229 -3.49 -20.41 4.66
CA VAL A 229 -2.79 -19.18 4.30
C VAL A 229 -1.47 -19.07 5.06
N GLY A 230 -1.43 -19.52 6.32
CA GLY A 230 -0.20 -19.61 7.12
C GLY A 230 0.85 -20.47 6.44
N ASN A 231 0.46 -21.68 6.04
CA ASN A 231 1.34 -22.62 5.33
C ASN A 231 1.78 -22.08 3.95
N LEU A 232 0.87 -21.45 3.19
CA LEU A 232 1.19 -20.84 1.90
C LEU A 232 2.24 -19.72 2.03
N LEU A 233 2.19 -18.96 3.11
CA LEU A 233 3.13 -17.88 3.42
C LEU A 233 4.41 -18.39 4.11
N GLY A 234 4.55 -19.70 4.34
CA GLY A 234 5.69 -20.31 5.02
C GLY A 234 5.79 -19.96 6.51
N LEU A 235 4.64 -19.72 7.15
CA LEU A 235 4.54 -19.43 8.58
C LEU A 235 4.38 -20.73 9.36
N HIS A 236 5.04 -20.82 10.52
CA HIS A 236 4.89 -21.95 11.45
C HIS A 236 3.68 -21.79 12.39
N VAL A 237 2.90 -20.72 12.19
CA VAL A 237 1.77 -20.29 13.02
C VAL A 237 0.63 -19.92 12.06
N PRO A 238 -0.65 -20.13 12.41
CA PRO A 238 -1.78 -19.66 11.60
C PRO A 238 -1.65 -18.19 11.23
N ALA A 239 -2.10 -17.84 10.01
CA ALA A 239 -1.97 -16.50 9.48
C ALA A 239 -2.75 -15.48 10.34
N PRO A 240 -2.11 -14.38 10.77
CA PRO A 240 -2.77 -13.35 11.57
C PRO A 240 -3.97 -12.73 10.85
N TYR A 241 -5.01 -12.32 11.61
CA TYR A 241 -6.22 -11.68 11.07
C TYR A 241 -5.94 -10.45 10.17
N VAL A 242 -4.83 -9.74 10.40
CA VAL A 242 -4.41 -8.60 9.56
C VAL A 242 -4.19 -9.01 8.09
N VAL A 243 -3.84 -10.28 7.83
CA VAL A 243 -3.71 -10.83 6.48
C VAL A 243 -5.07 -10.90 5.79
N LEU A 244 -6.12 -11.31 6.50
CA LEU A 244 -7.48 -11.29 5.96
C LEU A 244 -7.90 -9.87 5.58
N LEU A 245 -7.65 -8.89 6.44
CA LEU A 245 -7.93 -7.47 6.14
C LEU A 245 -7.21 -7.00 4.89
N ALA A 246 -5.94 -7.39 4.72
CA ALA A 246 -5.17 -7.05 3.52
C ALA A 246 -5.79 -7.66 2.26
N VAL A 247 -6.21 -8.93 2.31
CA VAL A 247 -6.90 -9.60 1.19
C VAL A 247 -8.22 -8.89 0.88
N MET A 248 -9.03 -8.60 1.90
CA MET A 248 -10.30 -7.87 1.72
C MET A 248 -10.08 -6.48 1.12
N ALA A 249 -9.05 -5.76 1.54
CA ALA A 249 -8.71 -4.45 1.01
C ALA A 249 -8.35 -4.51 -0.48
N VAL A 250 -7.55 -5.51 -0.89
CA VAL A 250 -7.20 -5.73 -2.30
C VAL A 250 -8.44 -6.10 -3.12
N VAL A 251 -9.26 -7.03 -2.62
CA VAL A 251 -10.51 -7.42 -3.29
C VAL A 251 -11.44 -6.22 -3.45
N SER A 252 -11.57 -5.39 -2.41
CA SER A 252 -12.42 -4.19 -2.45
C SER A 252 -11.92 -3.17 -3.48
N LEU A 253 -10.61 -2.94 -3.55
CA LEU A 253 -10.01 -2.07 -4.57
C LEU A 253 -10.29 -2.57 -5.98
N ILE A 254 -10.09 -3.86 -6.22
CA ILE A 254 -10.31 -4.47 -7.54
C ILE A 254 -11.80 -4.40 -7.90
N ALA A 255 -12.69 -4.74 -6.97
CA ALA A 255 -14.13 -4.68 -7.18
C ALA A 255 -14.59 -3.25 -7.53
N ILE A 256 -14.09 -2.24 -6.81
CA ILE A 256 -14.43 -0.84 -7.08
C ILE A 256 -13.84 -0.36 -8.39
N TRP A 257 -12.61 -0.79 -8.73
CA TRP A 257 -12.01 -0.49 -10.01
C TRP A 257 -12.82 -1.06 -11.19
N PHE A 258 -13.41 -2.26 -11.04
CA PHE A 258 -14.29 -2.83 -12.07
C PHE A 258 -15.68 -2.17 -12.14
N LEU A 259 -16.14 -1.57 -11.05
CA LEU A 259 -17.43 -0.89 -10.99
C LEU A 259 -17.40 0.52 -11.57
N LEU A 260 -16.22 1.16 -11.60
CA LEU A 260 -15.99 2.49 -12.17
C LEU A 260 -15.65 2.42 -13.65
#